data_AF-A0A1I6JVJ1-F1
#
_entry.id   AF-A0A1I6JVJ1-F1
#
_cell.length_a   1.000
_cell.length_b   1.000
_cell.length_c   1.000
_cell.angle_alpha   90.00
_cell.angle_beta   90.00
_cell.angle_gamma   90.00
#
_symmetry.space_group_name_H-M   'P 1'
#
loop_
_entity.id
_entity.type
_entity.pdbx_description
1 polymer ?
#
loop_
_entity_poly.entity_id
_entity_poly.type
_entity_poly.pdbx_seq_one_letter_code
_entity_poly.pdbx_strand_id
1 'polypeptide(L)'
;MNRKLIVGLLIAAIVIGGCCFFFSRNNKKEVYQKEYLYQFYAHKEGDDVIFYEPGLLMYLSGYNLYTNSDASLEDLEESYFSRNELFDNYISVFALMKPDNIEETFSEITERELGKSYFNISLDEAKKINDIFLEQQSLVTDYYGDSRILLYNLSDEQREEFYKKYEDSSYVIEDSVMETTEPYTGHKHQEFQGIVKEINGNEVVIRVLDGKRICQYSGIYDDISFDIQDYVAFDFYFFKTGIEEETRSEWTGVEFENIKIIDEPKNFDIDAYYADEYEKKKDLIIKVLVVAFYSFVLVVSMVYFSRRQREKWSS
;
A
#
# COMPACT_ATOMS: atom_id res chain seq x y z
N MET A 1 -0.37 20.05 46.72
CA MET A 1 -0.66 19.14 45.59
C MET A 1 0.49 18.16 45.45
N ASN A 2 0.29 16.87 45.72
CA ASN A 2 1.39 15.90 45.66
C ASN A 2 1.68 15.61 44.17
N ARG A 3 2.71 16.28 43.63
CA ARG A 3 3.07 16.31 42.20
C ARG A 3 3.12 14.91 41.55
N LYS A 4 3.43 13.89 42.35
CA LYS A 4 3.47 12.47 41.96
C LYS A 4 2.12 11.88 41.55
N LEU A 5 1.02 12.32 42.17
CA LEU A 5 -0.32 11.75 41.96
C LEU A 5 -0.96 12.25 40.65
N ILE A 6 -0.63 13.47 40.24
CA ILE A 6 -1.09 14.06 38.97
C ILE A 6 -0.34 13.47 37.78
N VAL A 7 0.98 13.31 37.93
CA VAL A 7 1.79 12.64 36.91
C VAL A 7 1.31 11.19 36.72
N GLY A 8 0.96 10.48 37.80
CA GLY A 8 0.44 9.11 37.72
C GLY A 8 -0.87 8.97 36.93
N LEU A 9 -1.82 9.89 37.10
CA LEU A 9 -3.12 9.84 36.40
C LEU A 9 -3.02 10.21 34.91
N LEU A 10 -2.13 11.14 34.56
CA LEU A 10 -1.86 11.51 33.17
C LEU A 10 -1.25 10.35 32.38
N ILE A 11 -0.33 9.62 33.01
CA ILE A 11 0.27 8.42 32.42
C ILE A 11 -0.80 7.34 32.18
N ALA A 12 -1.70 7.10 33.15
CA ALA A 12 -2.74 6.08 33.01
C ALA A 12 -3.73 6.34 31.85
N ALA A 13 -4.14 7.60 31.65
CA ALA A 13 -5.05 7.96 30.57
C ALA A 13 -4.40 7.83 29.17
N ILE A 14 -3.11 8.18 29.04
CA ILE A 14 -2.35 8.01 27.81
C ILE A 14 -2.22 6.52 27.46
N VAL A 15 -1.96 5.67 28.48
CA VAL A 15 -1.83 4.22 28.29
C VAL A 15 -3.17 3.60 27.83
N ILE A 16 -4.28 3.91 28.49
CA ILE A 16 -5.59 3.31 28.13
C ILE A 16 -6.07 3.77 26.75
N GLY A 17 -5.94 5.07 26.44
CA GLY A 17 -6.28 5.61 25.13
C GLY A 17 -5.43 5.02 24.00
N GLY A 18 -4.13 4.83 24.27
CA GLY A 18 -3.22 4.12 23.37
C GLY A 18 -3.65 2.68 23.14
N CYS A 19 -4.02 1.93 24.19
CA CYS A 19 -4.46 0.55 24.09
C CYS A 19 -5.73 0.39 23.24
N CYS A 20 -6.75 1.24 23.43
CA CYS A 20 -8.01 1.13 22.67
C CYS A 20 -7.84 1.47 21.18
N PHE A 21 -7.04 2.50 20.86
CA PHE A 21 -6.70 2.85 19.48
C PHE A 21 -5.91 1.74 18.78
N PHE A 22 -4.94 1.15 19.49
CA PHE A 22 -4.15 0.02 19.00
C PHE A 22 -5.03 -1.21 18.72
N PHE A 23 -5.97 -1.54 19.61
CA PHE A 23 -6.92 -2.66 19.42
C PHE A 23 -7.82 -2.48 18.19
N SER A 24 -8.36 -1.29 17.97
CA SER A 24 -9.25 -1.04 16.82
C SER A 24 -8.52 -1.09 15.47
N ARG A 25 -7.27 -0.58 15.41
CA ARG A 25 -6.44 -0.65 14.19
C ARG A 25 -6.02 -2.09 13.89
N ASN A 26 -5.65 -2.84 14.92
CA ASN A 26 -5.28 -4.25 14.77
C ASN A 26 -6.45 -5.11 14.28
N ASN A 27 -7.67 -4.89 14.76
CA ASN A 27 -8.82 -5.69 14.29
C ASN A 27 -9.11 -5.55 12.79
N LYS A 28 -8.96 -4.36 12.19
CA LYS A 28 -9.14 -4.19 10.73
C LYS A 28 -8.02 -4.84 9.93
N LYS A 29 -6.78 -4.68 10.41
CA LYS A 29 -5.59 -5.34 9.86
C LYS A 29 -5.73 -6.86 9.89
N GLU A 30 -6.27 -7.41 10.97
CA GLU A 30 -6.44 -8.85 11.19
C GLU A 30 -7.49 -9.50 10.26
N VAL A 31 -8.58 -8.78 9.94
CA VAL A 31 -9.59 -9.26 8.97
C VAL A 31 -9.01 -9.33 7.56
N TYR A 32 -8.33 -8.26 7.13
CA TYR A 32 -7.70 -8.19 5.80
C TYR A 32 -6.60 -9.25 5.64
N GLN A 33 -5.72 -9.38 6.63
CA GLN A 33 -4.70 -10.43 6.63
C GLN A 33 -5.32 -11.82 6.45
N LYS A 34 -6.43 -12.10 7.13
CA LYS A 34 -7.08 -13.41 7.08
C LYS A 34 -7.59 -13.79 5.68
N GLU A 35 -8.07 -12.81 4.90
CA GLU A 35 -8.57 -13.06 3.55
C GLU A 35 -7.46 -13.42 2.57
N TYR A 36 -6.24 -12.91 2.75
CA TYR A 36 -5.12 -13.12 1.81
C TYR A 36 -4.03 -14.06 2.33
N LEU A 37 -4.16 -14.59 3.55
CA LEU A 37 -3.22 -15.56 4.13
C LEU A 37 -2.98 -16.78 3.24
N TYR A 38 -3.96 -17.18 2.41
CA TYR A 38 -3.82 -18.32 1.51
C TYR A 38 -2.73 -18.11 0.44
N GLN A 39 -2.35 -16.86 0.14
CA GLN A 39 -1.29 -16.52 -0.81
C GLN A 39 0.12 -16.89 -0.32
N PHE A 40 0.25 -17.30 0.95
CA PHE A 40 1.48 -17.92 1.44
C PHE A 40 1.58 -19.41 1.09
N TYR A 41 0.54 -20.03 0.54
CA TYR A 41 0.51 -21.48 0.26
C TYR A 41 0.87 -22.34 1.48
N ALA A 42 0.58 -21.81 2.67
CA ALA A 42 0.85 -22.42 3.95
C ALA A 42 -0.40 -23.17 4.43
N HIS A 43 -0.24 -24.42 4.83
CA HIS A 43 -1.28 -25.16 5.52
C HIS A 43 -0.75 -25.74 6.83
N LYS A 44 -1.68 -25.96 7.76
CA LYS A 44 -1.34 -26.46 9.09
C LYS A 44 -1.53 -27.97 9.13
N GLU A 45 -0.47 -28.70 9.47
CA GLU A 45 -0.50 -30.14 9.71
C GLU A 45 -0.08 -30.41 11.16
N GLY A 46 -1.05 -30.61 12.05
CA GLY A 46 -0.79 -30.71 13.48
C GLY A 46 -0.32 -29.38 14.07
N ASP A 47 0.86 -29.36 14.68
CA ASP A 47 1.50 -28.14 15.19
C ASP A 47 2.44 -27.47 14.18
N ASP A 48 2.73 -28.15 13.07
CA ASP A 48 3.63 -27.66 12.03
C ASP A 48 2.87 -26.87 10.96
N VAL A 49 3.55 -25.91 10.36
CA VAL A 49 3.10 -25.19 9.17
C VAL A 49 3.95 -25.67 8.00
N ILE A 50 3.29 -26.16 6.96
CA ILE A 50 3.94 -26.67 5.75
C ILE A 50 3.59 -25.74 4.60
N PHE A 51 4.62 -25.28 3.90
CA PHE A 51 4.50 -24.45 2.70
C PHE A 51 4.51 -25.32 1.45
N TYR A 52 3.61 -25.04 0.53
CA TYR A 52 3.76 -25.50 -0.84
C TYR A 52 4.66 -24.50 -1.59
N GLU A 53 5.97 -24.72 -1.49
CA GLU A 53 7.01 -23.83 -2.01
C GLU A 53 6.87 -23.49 -3.51
N PRO A 54 6.45 -24.40 -4.41
CA PRO A 54 6.22 -24.02 -5.82
C PRO A 54 5.15 -22.93 -5.98
N GLY A 55 4.04 -23.04 -5.24
CA GLY A 55 2.98 -22.03 -5.26
C GLY A 55 3.44 -20.71 -4.65
N LEU A 56 4.18 -20.76 -3.55
CA LEU A 56 4.77 -19.57 -2.94
C LEU A 56 5.77 -18.88 -3.89
N LEU A 57 6.59 -19.65 -4.62
CA LEU A 57 7.57 -19.12 -5.58
C LEU A 57 6.91 -18.35 -6.73
N MET A 58 5.82 -18.90 -7.27
CA MET A 58 5.05 -18.28 -8.35
C MET A 58 4.60 -16.86 -7.96
N TYR A 59 3.99 -16.73 -6.79
CA TYR A 59 3.52 -15.45 -6.30
C TYR A 59 4.63 -14.52 -5.83
N LEU A 60 5.68 -15.05 -5.19
CA LEU A 60 6.88 -14.29 -4.86
C LEU A 60 7.48 -13.62 -6.10
N SER A 61 7.51 -14.34 -7.22
CA SER A 61 8.10 -13.84 -8.47
C SER A 61 7.30 -12.66 -9.03
N GLY A 62 5.97 -12.76 -9.02
CA GLY A 62 5.09 -11.65 -9.36
C GLY A 62 5.24 -10.46 -8.40
N TYR A 63 5.31 -10.72 -7.09
CA TYR A 63 5.50 -9.71 -6.05
C TYR A 63 6.81 -8.94 -6.23
N ASN A 64 7.92 -9.65 -6.44
CA ASN A 64 9.23 -9.05 -6.62
C ASN A 64 9.26 -8.15 -7.86
N LEU A 65 8.68 -8.59 -8.98
CA LEU A 65 8.56 -7.76 -10.18
C LEU A 65 7.69 -6.51 -9.94
N TYR A 66 6.54 -6.68 -9.28
CA TYR A 66 5.60 -5.57 -9.01
C TYR A 66 6.19 -4.51 -8.08
N THR A 67 6.96 -4.94 -7.08
CA THR A 67 7.49 -4.04 -6.03
C THR A 67 8.93 -3.61 -6.26
N ASN A 68 9.63 -4.23 -7.22
CA ASN A 68 11.08 -4.18 -7.39
C ASN A 68 11.83 -4.63 -6.11
N SER A 69 11.31 -5.67 -5.46
CA SER A 69 11.89 -6.33 -4.28
C SER A 69 12.79 -7.51 -4.70
N ASP A 70 13.72 -7.88 -3.84
CA ASP A 70 14.61 -9.04 -3.98
C ASP A 70 14.35 -10.10 -2.90
N ALA A 71 13.10 -10.20 -2.43
CA ALA A 71 12.72 -11.11 -1.36
C ALA A 71 12.90 -12.57 -1.81
N SER A 72 13.38 -13.42 -0.90
CA SER A 72 13.50 -14.86 -1.11
C SER A 72 12.29 -15.63 -0.59
N LEU A 73 12.18 -16.92 -0.95
CA LEU A 73 11.19 -17.83 -0.36
C LEU A 73 11.35 -17.89 1.15
N GLU A 74 12.59 -17.99 1.62
CA GLU A 74 12.95 -18.08 3.04
C GLU A 74 12.51 -16.81 3.80
N ASP A 75 12.69 -15.63 3.19
CA ASP A 75 12.22 -14.36 3.79
C ASP A 75 10.69 -14.33 3.92
N LEU A 76 9.95 -14.83 2.92
CA LEU A 76 8.49 -14.90 2.99
C LEU A 76 8.01 -15.91 4.03
N GLU A 77 8.62 -17.09 4.10
CA GLU A 77 8.30 -18.08 5.14
C GLU A 77 8.57 -17.52 6.54
N GLU A 78 9.70 -16.86 6.76
CA GLU A 78 10.01 -16.19 8.03
C GLU A 78 9.01 -15.06 8.32
N SER A 79 8.63 -14.28 7.31
CA SER A 79 7.62 -13.22 7.44
C SER A 79 6.27 -13.77 7.91
N TYR A 80 5.89 -14.96 7.42
CA TYR A 80 4.66 -15.63 7.82
C TYR A 80 4.64 -15.93 9.32
N PHE A 81 5.76 -16.39 9.89
CA PHE A 81 5.84 -16.68 11.32
C PHE A 81 6.00 -15.41 12.16
N SER A 82 6.88 -14.50 11.74
CA SER A 82 7.23 -13.30 12.50
C SER A 82 6.17 -12.19 12.40
N ARG A 83 5.31 -12.22 11.38
CA ARG A 83 4.30 -11.19 11.07
C ARG A 83 4.93 -9.80 11.00
N ASN A 84 6.08 -9.71 10.33
CA ASN A 84 6.88 -8.50 10.17
C ASN A 84 6.33 -7.57 9.06
N GLU A 85 7.08 -6.53 8.70
CA GLU A 85 6.66 -5.57 7.67
C GLU A 85 6.53 -6.19 6.28
N LEU A 86 7.40 -7.15 5.92
CA LEU A 86 7.31 -7.89 4.66
C LEU A 86 5.99 -8.66 4.57
N PHE A 87 5.55 -9.28 5.67
CA PHE A 87 4.26 -9.97 5.73
C PHE A 87 3.09 -9.04 5.39
N ASP A 88 3.06 -7.86 6.01
CA ASP A 88 2.01 -6.87 5.77
C ASP A 88 2.07 -6.32 4.34
N ASN A 89 3.28 -6.04 3.84
CA ASN A 89 3.49 -5.53 2.51
C ASN A 89 3.06 -6.54 1.43
N TYR A 90 3.52 -7.79 1.55
CA TYR A 90 3.18 -8.88 0.65
C TYR A 90 1.67 -9.07 0.51
N ILE A 91 0.96 -9.20 1.63
CA ILE A 91 -0.51 -9.31 1.63
C ILE A 91 -1.18 -8.07 1.03
N SER A 92 -0.67 -6.88 1.35
CA SER A 92 -1.24 -5.63 0.84
C SER A 92 -1.14 -5.53 -0.68
N VAL A 93 0.01 -5.94 -1.22
CA VAL A 93 0.26 -5.97 -2.66
C VAL A 93 -0.64 -6.99 -3.36
N PHE A 94 -0.88 -8.16 -2.77
CA PHE A 94 -1.76 -9.18 -3.38
C PHE A 94 -3.22 -8.79 -3.55
N ALA A 95 -3.76 -7.92 -2.69
CA ALA A 95 -5.11 -7.41 -2.91
C ALA A 95 -5.20 -6.41 -4.07
N LEU A 96 -4.07 -5.85 -4.48
CA LEU A 96 -3.98 -4.91 -5.59
C LEU A 96 -3.65 -5.61 -6.90
N MET A 97 -2.83 -6.64 -6.84
CA MET A 97 -2.49 -7.48 -7.99
C MET A 97 -3.68 -8.34 -8.42
N LYS A 98 -3.73 -8.75 -9.70
CA LYS A 98 -4.63 -9.78 -10.20
C LYS A 98 -3.91 -11.14 -10.12
N PRO A 99 -4.03 -11.90 -9.00
CA PRO A 99 -3.27 -13.13 -8.80
C PRO A 99 -3.52 -14.19 -9.87
N ASP A 100 -4.75 -14.27 -10.40
CA ASP A 100 -5.16 -15.25 -11.42
C ASP A 100 -4.28 -15.19 -12.68
N ASN A 101 -3.88 -14.00 -13.09
CA ASN A 101 -3.03 -13.77 -14.27
C ASN A 101 -1.63 -14.38 -14.12
N ILE A 102 -1.08 -14.36 -12.90
CA ILE A 102 0.23 -14.96 -12.61
C ILE A 102 0.11 -16.48 -12.69
N GLU A 103 -0.92 -17.03 -12.06
CA GLU A 103 -1.18 -18.47 -12.06
C GLU A 103 -1.37 -19.01 -13.48
N GLU A 104 -2.14 -18.31 -14.30
CA GLU A 104 -2.35 -18.63 -15.71
C GLU A 104 -1.02 -18.64 -16.47
N THR A 105 -0.22 -17.57 -16.35
CA THR A 105 1.07 -17.46 -17.05
C THR A 105 2.03 -18.60 -16.66
N PHE A 106 2.16 -18.90 -15.37
CA PHE A 106 2.99 -20.02 -14.92
C PHE A 106 2.45 -21.39 -15.37
N SER A 107 1.12 -21.55 -15.39
CA SER A 107 0.48 -22.77 -15.86
C SER A 107 0.72 -23.00 -17.35
N GLU A 108 0.60 -21.96 -18.17
CA GLU A 108 0.89 -22.01 -19.61
C GLU A 108 2.33 -22.42 -19.91
N ILE A 109 3.30 -21.78 -19.24
CA ILE A 109 4.72 -22.12 -19.40
C ILE A 109 4.94 -23.59 -19.00
N THR A 110 4.35 -24.02 -17.88
CA THR A 110 4.54 -25.38 -17.38
C THR A 110 3.93 -26.44 -18.29
N GLU A 111 2.74 -26.19 -18.82
CA GLU A 111 2.10 -27.12 -19.73
C GLU A 111 2.94 -27.30 -21.01
N ARG A 112 3.55 -26.22 -21.52
CA ARG A 112 4.43 -26.27 -22.70
C ARG A 112 5.73 -27.01 -22.42
N GLU A 113 6.42 -26.65 -21.34
CA GLU A 113 7.76 -27.17 -21.04
C GLU A 113 7.72 -28.60 -20.48
N LEU A 114 6.69 -28.93 -19.69
CA LEU A 114 6.65 -30.18 -18.92
C LEU A 114 5.42 -31.06 -19.22
N GLY A 115 4.40 -30.56 -19.93
CA GLY A 115 3.19 -31.33 -20.25
C GLY A 115 2.34 -31.70 -19.02
N LYS A 116 2.41 -30.91 -17.95
CA LYS A 116 1.69 -31.14 -16.69
C LYS A 116 1.28 -29.84 -16.01
N SER A 117 0.32 -29.93 -15.08
CA SER A 117 -0.12 -28.80 -14.26
C SER A 117 0.99 -28.33 -13.30
N TYR A 118 1.12 -27.00 -13.14
CA TYR A 118 2.06 -26.36 -12.20
C TYR A 118 1.92 -26.90 -10.78
N PHE A 119 0.70 -27.15 -10.31
CA PHE A 119 0.46 -27.66 -8.96
C PHE A 119 0.95 -29.11 -8.72
N ASN A 120 1.44 -29.79 -9.77
CA ASN A 120 1.96 -31.16 -9.72
C ASN A 120 3.46 -31.24 -10.02
N ILE A 121 4.21 -30.15 -9.83
CA ILE A 121 5.66 -30.10 -10.08
C ILE A 121 6.46 -29.99 -8.78
N SER A 122 7.73 -30.38 -8.82
CA SER A 122 8.67 -30.20 -7.70
C SER A 122 9.20 -28.76 -7.63
N LEU A 123 9.80 -28.37 -6.50
CA LEU A 123 10.45 -27.05 -6.39
C LEU A 123 11.55 -26.84 -7.44
N ASP A 124 12.32 -27.88 -7.77
CA ASP A 124 13.37 -27.77 -8.80
C ASP A 124 12.79 -27.53 -10.19
N GLU A 125 11.61 -28.10 -10.48
CA GLU A 125 10.88 -27.83 -11.73
C GLU A 125 10.29 -26.41 -11.70
N ALA A 126 9.69 -26.01 -10.58
CA ALA A 126 9.15 -24.67 -10.40
C ALA A 126 10.20 -23.57 -10.57
N LYS A 127 11.43 -23.79 -10.07
CA LYS A 127 12.56 -22.88 -10.28
C LYS A 127 12.91 -22.73 -11.75
N LYS A 128 12.91 -23.82 -12.53
CA LYS A 128 13.13 -23.74 -13.98
C LYS A 128 12.02 -22.97 -14.70
N ILE A 129 10.76 -23.21 -14.33
CA ILE A 129 9.63 -22.46 -14.88
C ILE A 129 9.76 -20.98 -14.53
N ASN A 130 10.19 -20.65 -13.31
CA ASN A 130 10.45 -19.28 -12.90
C ASN A 130 11.58 -18.63 -13.72
N ASP A 131 12.68 -19.35 -13.99
CA ASP A 131 13.76 -18.83 -14.84
C ASP A 131 13.24 -18.47 -16.24
N ILE A 132 12.39 -19.31 -16.83
CA ILE A 132 11.75 -19.08 -18.13
C ILE A 132 10.79 -17.89 -18.09
N PHE A 133 10.01 -17.76 -17.01
CA PHE A 133 9.12 -16.62 -16.77
C PHE A 133 9.90 -15.31 -16.69
N LEU A 134 11.01 -15.28 -15.93
CA LEU A 134 11.87 -14.10 -15.79
C LEU A 134 12.59 -13.75 -17.09
N GLU A 135 13.02 -14.74 -17.88
CA GLU A 135 13.62 -14.50 -19.20
C GLU A 135 12.61 -13.86 -20.16
N GLN A 136 11.37 -14.38 -20.20
CA GLN A 136 10.29 -13.76 -20.97
C GLN A 136 9.96 -12.34 -20.47
N GLN A 137 9.93 -12.09 -19.16
CA GLN A 137 9.75 -10.75 -18.61
C GLN A 137 10.89 -9.78 -19.03
N SER A 138 12.13 -10.27 -19.16
CA SER A 138 13.23 -9.46 -19.70
C SER A 138 12.95 -9.08 -21.15
N LEU A 139 12.46 -10.01 -21.98
CA LEU A 139 12.09 -9.72 -23.37
C LEU A 139 10.95 -8.70 -23.47
N VAL A 140 9.96 -8.78 -22.57
CA VAL A 140 8.88 -7.79 -22.45
C VAL A 140 9.44 -6.40 -22.16
N THR A 141 10.34 -6.32 -21.16
CA THR A 141 10.98 -5.07 -20.75
C THR A 141 11.79 -4.47 -21.89
N ASP A 142 12.55 -5.29 -22.62
CA ASP A 142 13.37 -4.87 -23.76
C ASP A 142 12.51 -4.38 -24.93
N TYR A 143 11.38 -5.05 -25.21
CA TYR A 143 10.49 -4.68 -26.30
C TYR A 143 9.79 -3.34 -26.05
N TYR A 144 9.21 -3.16 -24.87
CA TYR A 144 8.48 -1.93 -24.56
C TYR A 144 9.35 -0.79 -24.02
N GLY A 145 10.57 -1.09 -23.56
CA GLY A 145 11.43 -0.12 -22.86
C GLY A 145 10.90 0.29 -21.48
N ASP A 146 9.99 -0.49 -20.90
CA ASP A 146 9.29 -0.18 -19.65
C ASP A 146 9.11 -1.46 -18.80
N SER A 147 9.83 -1.54 -17.67
CA SER A 147 9.79 -2.71 -16.77
C SER A 147 8.49 -2.83 -15.98
N ARG A 148 7.62 -1.83 -16.02
CA ARG A 148 6.30 -1.85 -15.38
C ARG A 148 5.30 -2.67 -16.18
N ILE A 149 5.62 -2.98 -17.43
CA ILE A 149 4.84 -3.86 -18.28
C ILE A 149 5.18 -5.29 -17.93
N LEU A 150 4.22 -5.96 -17.30
CA LEU A 150 4.41 -7.28 -16.71
C LEU A 150 3.86 -8.35 -17.66
N LEU A 151 4.64 -9.40 -17.91
CA LEU A 151 4.29 -10.52 -18.78
C LEU A 151 2.90 -11.08 -18.46
N TYR A 152 2.60 -11.25 -17.17
CA TYR A 152 1.32 -11.80 -16.73
C TYR A 152 0.12 -10.84 -16.93
N ASN A 153 0.35 -9.55 -17.21
CA ASN A 153 -0.71 -8.61 -17.53
C ASN A 153 -0.98 -8.50 -19.04
N LEU A 154 -0.13 -9.09 -19.87
CA LEU A 154 -0.33 -9.15 -21.31
C LEU A 154 -1.44 -10.14 -21.67
N SER A 155 -2.08 -9.94 -22.82
CA SER A 155 -3.01 -10.92 -23.38
C SER A 155 -2.30 -12.22 -23.79
N ASP A 156 -3.03 -13.32 -23.92
CA ASP A 156 -2.51 -14.63 -24.31
C ASP A 156 -1.73 -14.56 -25.65
N GLU A 157 -2.26 -13.80 -26.61
CA GLU A 157 -1.64 -13.59 -27.93
C GLU A 157 -0.31 -12.84 -27.82
N GLN A 158 -0.22 -11.85 -26.92
CA GLN A 158 1.02 -11.14 -26.66
C GLN A 158 2.03 -12.00 -25.88
N ARG A 159 1.58 -12.78 -24.88
CA ARG A 159 2.44 -13.73 -24.17
C ARG A 159 3.02 -14.77 -25.12
N GLU A 160 2.24 -15.23 -26.09
CA GLU A 160 2.68 -16.15 -27.15
C GLU A 160 3.84 -15.58 -27.98
N GLU A 161 3.78 -14.30 -28.36
CA GLU A 161 4.88 -13.66 -29.10
C GLU A 161 6.20 -13.66 -28.32
N PHE A 162 6.15 -13.42 -27.02
CA PHE A 162 7.33 -13.49 -26.15
C PHE A 162 7.83 -14.92 -25.94
N TYR A 163 6.93 -15.90 -25.85
CA TYR A 163 7.32 -17.30 -25.77
C TYR A 163 8.06 -17.77 -27.04
N LYS A 164 7.54 -17.44 -28.22
CA LYS A 164 8.22 -17.73 -29.51
C LYS A 164 9.60 -17.07 -29.58
N LYS A 165 9.71 -15.83 -29.08
CA LYS A 165 10.98 -15.09 -29.02
C LYS A 165 11.98 -15.73 -28.05
N TYR A 166 11.49 -16.26 -26.93
CA TYR A 166 12.29 -17.04 -25.98
C TYR A 166 12.79 -18.35 -26.60
N GLU A 167 11.92 -19.11 -27.28
CA GLU A 167 12.31 -20.37 -27.94
C GLU A 167 13.28 -20.15 -29.11
N ASP A 168 13.05 -19.10 -29.91
CA ASP A 168 13.88 -18.73 -31.05
C ASP A 168 14.27 -17.25 -30.97
N SER A 169 15.50 -17.01 -30.50
CA SER A 169 16.08 -15.66 -30.44
C SER A 169 16.09 -14.90 -31.79
N SER A 170 15.97 -15.59 -32.93
CA SER A 170 15.89 -14.98 -34.26
C SER A 170 14.46 -14.58 -34.67
N TYR A 171 13.44 -15.06 -33.95
CA TYR A 171 12.06 -14.65 -34.13
C TYR A 171 11.92 -13.14 -33.96
N VAL A 172 11.02 -12.53 -34.74
CA VAL A 172 10.70 -11.10 -34.65
C VAL A 172 9.26 -11.00 -34.19
N ILE A 173 9.04 -10.36 -33.04
CA ILE A 173 7.72 -10.13 -32.46
C ILE A 173 6.86 -9.38 -33.48
N GLU A 174 5.62 -9.83 -33.67
CA GLU A 174 4.67 -9.18 -34.55
C GLU A 174 4.07 -7.93 -33.90
N ASP A 175 4.56 -6.74 -34.30
CA ASP A 175 4.13 -5.45 -33.73
C ASP A 175 2.59 -5.26 -33.76
N SER A 176 1.90 -5.81 -34.76
CA SER A 176 0.43 -5.72 -34.84
C SER A 176 -0.32 -6.45 -33.72
N VAL A 177 0.31 -7.44 -33.07
CA VAL A 177 -0.24 -8.12 -31.88
C VAL A 177 0.03 -7.31 -30.61
N MET A 178 1.08 -6.48 -30.65
CA MET A 178 1.56 -5.70 -29.50
C MET A 178 0.83 -4.36 -29.36
N GLU A 179 0.17 -3.89 -30.42
CA GLU A 179 -0.70 -2.71 -30.39
C GLU A 179 -1.88 -2.93 -29.42
N THR A 180 -1.94 -2.12 -28.36
CA THR A 180 -3.11 -2.08 -27.48
C THR A 180 -3.43 -0.63 -27.09
N THR A 181 -4.72 -0.36 -26.94
CA THR A 181 -5.24 0.87 -26.35
C THR A 181 -5.43 0.77 -24.84
N GLU A 182 -5.27 -0.44 -24.29
CA GLU A 182 -5.39 -0.71 -22.86
C GLU A 182 -3.99 -0.69 -22.22
N PRO A 183 -3.85 -0.08 -21.03
CA PRO A 183 -2.58 -0.10 -20.32
C PRO A 183 -2.17 -1.53 -19.97
N TYR A 184 -0.92 -1.85 -20.32
CA TYR A 184 -0.28 -3.15 -20.15
C TYR A 184 -0.17 -3.63 -18.69
N THR A 185 -0.52 -2.81 -17.72
CA THR A 185 -0.54 -3.18 -16.30
C THR A 185 -1.85 -3.85 -15.88
N GLY A 186 -2.85 -3.91 -16.78
CA GLY A 186 -4.21 -4.38 -16.44
C GLY A 186 -4.94 -3.48 -15.44
N HIS A 187 -4.31 -2.38 -14.99
CA HIS A 187 -4.87 -1.35 -14.14
C HIS A 187 -5.45 -0.24 -15.01
N LYS A 188 -6.65 0.23 -14.66
CA LYS A 188 -7.29 1.31 -15.40
C LYS A 188 -6.44 2.58 -15.29
N HIS A 189 -6.17 3.21 -16.42
CA HIS A 189 -5.68 4.59 -16.47
C HIS A 189 -6.49 5.45 -15.51
N GLN A 190 -5.79 6.12 -14.60
CA GLN A 190 -6.39 7.00 -13.63
C GLN A 190 -6.05 8.44 -13.98
N GLU A 191 -7.07 9.26 -14.15
CA GLU A 191 -6.93 10.70 -14.33
C GLU A 191 -7.57 11.41 -13.14
N PHE A 192 -6.81 12.26 -12.47
CA PHE A 192 -7.29 13.02 -11.33
C PHE A 192 -6.85 14.48 -11.42
N GLN A 193 -7.51 15.29 -10.60
CA GLN A 193 -7.16 16.69 -10.41
C GLN A 193 -7.04 16.96 -8.91
N GLY A 194 -6.00 17.68 -8.53
CA GLY A 194 -5.69 17.88 -7.12
C GLY A 194 -4.74 19.04 -6.90
N ILE A 195 -4.43 19.28 -5.63
CA ILE A 195 -3.46 20.31 -5.24
C ILE A 195 -2.18 19.63 -4.78
N VAL A 196 -1.05 20.16 -5.27
CA VAL A 196 0.27 19.72 -4.86
C VAL A 196 0.49 20.09 -3.39
N LYS A 197 0.70 19.06 -2.56
CA LYS A 197 0.82 19.21 -1.11
C LYS A 197 2.28 19.28 -0.67
N GLU A 198 3.11 18.40 -1.22
CA GLU A 198 4.53 18.28 -0.88
C GLU A 198 5.35 17.94 -2.14
N ILE A 199 6.57 18.47 -2.20
CA ILE A 199 7.57 18.15 -3.22
C ILE A 199 8.89 17.90 -2.48
N ASN A 200 9.53 16.75 -2.70
CA ASN A 200 10.81 16.38 -2.11
C ASN A 200 11.70 15.68 -3.15
N GLY A 201 12.57 16.45 -3.82
CA GLY A 201 13.31 15.93 -4.96
C GLY A 201 12.36 15.65 -6.12
N ASN A 202 12.34 14.42 -6.62
CA ASN A 202 11.37 13.96 -7.63
C ASN A 202 10.12 13.30 -7.01
N GLU A 203 10.02 13.23 -5.69
CA GLU A 203 8.81 12.75 -5.03
C GLU A 203 7.79 13.88 -4.90
N VAL A 204 6.56 13.61 -5.34
CA VAL A 204 5.44 14.55 -5.36
C VAL A 204 4.25 13.92 -4.64
N VAL A 205 3.63 14.70 -3.77
CA VAL A 205 2.39 14.35 -3.08
C VAL A 205 1.26 15.24 -3.58
N ILE A 206 0.25 14.65 -4.21
CA ILE A 206 -0.93 15.35 -4.70
C ILE A 206 -2.15 14.89 -3.91
N ARG A 207 -2.96 15.85 -3.45
CA ARG A 207 -4.20 15.57 -2.74
C ARG A 207 -5.41 15.93 -3.60
N VAL A 208 -6.34 14.99 -3.68
CA VAL A 208 -7.54 15.00 -4.52
C VAL A 208 -8.78 15.04 -3.63
N LEU A 209 -9.75 15.87 -4.00
CA LEU A 209 -11.09 15.83 -3.44
C LEU A 209 -11.99 14.98 -4.35
N ASP A 210 -12.25 13.75 -3.94
CA ASP A 210 -13.20 12.87 -4.62
C ASP A 210 -14.55 12.90 -3.88
N GLY A 211 -15.43 13.79 -4.35
CA GLY A 211 -16.70 14.07 -3.69
C GLY A 211 -16.51 14.67 -2.29
N LYS A 212 -16.70 13.85 -1.24
CA LYS A 212 -16.48 14.24 0.18
C LYS A 212 -15.23 13.61 0.79
N ARG A 213 -14.47 12.86 0.00
CA ARG A 213 -13.34 12.07 0.44
C ARG A 213 -12.04 12.74 0.01
N ILE A 214 -11.03 12.67 0.89
CA ILE A 214 -9.69 13.15 0.59
C ILE A 214 -8.80 11.97 0.22
N CYS A 215 -8.30 11.96 -1.01
CA CYS A 215 -7.35 10.96 -1.49
C CYS A 215 -5.99 11.62 -1.63
N GLN A 216 -4.93 10.96 -1.16
CA GLN A 216 -3.55 11.40 -1.32
C GLN A 216 -2.80 10.42 -2.21
N TYR A 217 -2.08 10.94 -3.20
CA TYR A 217 -1.29 10.19 -4.16
C TYR A 217 0.17 10.66 -4.03
N SER A 218 1.04 9.75 -3.59
CA SER A 218 2.48 10.00 -3.42
C SER A 218 3.24 9.20 -4.45
N GLY A 219 4.08 9.87 -5.23
CA GLY A 219 4.74 9.24 -6.36
C GLY A 219 5.95 9.98 -6.89
N ILE A 220 6.60 9.38 -7.88
CA ILE A 220 7.77 9.97 -8.55
C ILE A 220 7.33 10.67 -9.82
N TYR A 221 7.87 11.87 -10.06
CA TYR A 221 7.77 12.60 -11.31
C TYR A 221 9.03 13.42 -11.55
N ASP A 222 9.69 13.22 -12.70
CA ASP A 222 10.98 13.86 -12.96
C ASP A 222 10.85 15.27 -13.59
N ASP A 223 9.76 15.56 -14.31
CA ASP A 223 9.56 16.85 -15.01
C ASP A 223 8.78 17.86 -14.16
N ILE A 224 9.29 18.18 -12.97
CA ILE A 224 8.62 19.09 -12.04
C ILE A 224 8.70 20.52 -12.57
N SER A 225 7.55 21.04 -12.98
CA SER A 225 7.36 22.39 -13.50
C SER A 225 6.26 23.17 -12.75
N PHE A 226 5.94 22.73 -11.54
CA PHE A 226 4.87 23.24 -10.65
C PHE A 226 5.36 23.37 -9.21
N ASP A 227 4.66 24.19 -8.42
CA ASP A 227 4.97 24.50 -7.03
C ASP A 227 3.94 23.91 -6.04
N ILE A 228 4.29 23.90 -4.75
CA ILE A 228 3.36 23.55 -3.68
C ILE A 228 2.18 24.54 -3.71
N GLN A 229 0.97 24.01 -3.55
CA GLN A 229 -0.33 24.70 -3.72
C GLN A 229 -0.81 24.88 -5.16
N ASP A 230 -0.04 24.52 -6.18
CA ASP A 230 -0.57 24.53 -7.55
C ASP A 230 -1.67 23.47 -7.71
N TYR A 231 -2.70 23.84 -8.47
CA TYR A 231 -3.76 22.92 -8.89
C TYR A 231 -3.31 22.24 -10.18
N VAL A 232 -3.28 20.91 -10.18
CA VAL A 232 -2.71 20.11 -11.26
C VAL A 232 -3.69 19.03 -11.71
N ALA A 233 -3.68 18.76 -13.01
CA ALA A 233 -4.20 17.52 -13.58
C ALA A 233 -3.04 16.54 -13.68
N PHE A 234 -3.28 15.31 -13.26
CA PHE A 234 -2.26 14.28 -13.29
C PHE A 234 -2.87 12.93 -13.64
N ASP A 235 -2.04 12.07 -14.21
CA ASP A 235 -2.44 10.74 -14.58
C ASP A 235 -1.37 9.70 -14.28
N PHE A 236 -1.82 8.48 -14.04
CA PHE A 236 -0.97 7.35 -13.73
C PHE A 236 -1.69 6.05 -14.07
N TYR A 237 -0.90 4.99 -14.27
CA TYR A 237 -1.41 3.63 -14.46
C TYR A 237 -1.26 2.76 -13.21
N PHE A 238 -0.38 3.16 -12.29
CA PHE A 238 0.12 2.28 -11.25
C PHE A 238 0.34 2.98 -9.91
N PHE A 239 0.17 2.24 -8.82
CA PHE A 239 0.64 2.60 -7.49
C PHE A 239 1.12 1.35 -6.73
N LYS A 240 2.19 1.49 -5.93
CA LYS A 240 2.77 0.38 -5.16
C LYS A 240 1.90 -0.08 -4.00
N THR A 241 1.31 0.86 -3.25
CA THR A 241 0.48 0.54 -2.08
C THR A 241 -0.69 1.49 -1.95
N GLY A 242 -1.76 0.98 -1.32
CA GLY A 242 -2.99 1.72 -1.08
C GLY A 242 -3.58 1.42 0.29
N ILE A 243 -3.95 2.48 1.00
CA ILE A 243 -4.75 2.40 2.22
C ILE A 243 -6.07 3.12 1.95
N GLU A 244 -7.17 2.40 2.12
CA GLU A 244 -8.53 2.88 1.92
C GLU A 244 -9.29 2.92 3.26
N GLU A 245 -9.65 4.12 3.70
CA GLU A 245 -10.54 4.36 4.84
C GLU A 245 -11.82 5.07 4.39
N GLU A 246 -12.91 4.99 5.18
CA GLU A 246 -14.22 5.57 4.83
C GLU A 246 -14.18 7.05 4.41
N THR A 247 -13.25 7.82 4.96
CA THR A 247 -13.14 9.27 4.72
C THR A 247 -11.83 9.69 4.04
N ARG A 248 -10.87 8.78 3.87
CA ARG A 248 -9.58 9.08 3.25
C ARG A 248 -8.96 7.89 2.54
N SER A 249 -8.16 8.17 1.52
CA SER A 249 -7.25 7.20 0.92
C SER A 249 -5.83 7.74 0.88
N GLU A 250 -4.86 6.87 1.05
CA GLU A 250 -3.44 7.17 0.87
C GLU A 250 -2.84 6.13 -0.08
N TRP A 251 -2.38 6.58 -1.24
CA TRP A 251 -1.75 5.78 -2.28
C TRP A 251 -0.29 6.21 -2.37
N THR A 252 0.65 5.25 -2.31
CA THR A 252 2.08 5.55 -2.36
C THR A 252 2.80 4.71 -3.39
N GLY A 253 3.95 5.22 -3.85
CA GLY A 253 4.67 4.63 -4.98
C GLY A 253 3.88 4.74 -6.28
N VAL A 254 3.12 5.83 -6.44
CA VAL A 254 2.55 6.22 -7.73
C VAL A 254 3.71 6.54 -8.67
N GLU A 255 3.61 6.13 -9.91
CA GLU A 255 4.52 6.62 -10.95
C GLU A 255 3.69 7.51 -11.88
N PHE A 256 3.88 8.82 -11.76
CA PHE A 256 3.09 9.78 -12.51
C PHE A 256 3.58 9.81 -13.96
N GLU A 257 2.65 9.66 -14.90
CA GLU A 257 2.96 9.74 -16.33
C GLU A 257 3.02 11.20 -16.78
N ASN A 258 2.04 12.00 -16.34
CA ASN A 258 2.03 13.43 -16.55
C ASN A 258 1.50 14.15 -15.32
N ILE A 259 2.04 15.35 -15.10
CA ILE A 259 1.47 16.34 -14.20
C ILE A 259 1.48 17.69 -14.93
N LYS A 260 0.32 18.37 -14.98
CA LYS A 260 0.17 19.66 -15.66
C LYS A 260 -0.59 20.63 -14.79
N ILE A 261 -0.06 21.85 -14.64
CA ILE A 261 -0.78 22.95 -13.99
C ILE A 261 -2.05 23.25 -14.78
N ILE A 262 -3.16 23.36 -14.08
CA ILE A 262 -4.45 23.77 -14.62
C ILE A 262 -5.09 24.79 -13.67
N ASP A 263 -6.07 25.55 -14.17
CA ASP A 263 -6.79 26.50 -13.33
C ASP A 263 -7.67 25.76 -12.31
N GLU A 264 -7.69 26.25 -11.07
CA GLU A 264 -8.57 25.73 -10.03
C GLU A 264 -10.05 25.85 -10.46
N PRO A 265 -10.88 24.81 -10.23
CA PRO A 265 -12.30 24.87 -10.53
C PRO A 265 -12.98 26.00 -9.76
N LYS A 266 -13.79 26.81 -10.45
CA LYS A 266 -14.50 27.95 -9.82
C LYS A 266 -15.38 27.58 -8.62
N ASN A 267 -15.78 26.31 -8.52
CA ASN A 267 -16.65 25.79 -7.46
C ASN A 267 -15.90 24.78 -6.57
N PHE A 268 -14.59 24.88 -6.45
CA PHE A 268 -13.81 24.00 -5.58
C PHE A 268 -14.22 24.17 -4.11
N ASP A 269 -14.62 23.09 -3.47
CA ASP A 269 -15.05 23.10 -2.07
C ASP A 269 -13.83 23.04 -1.15
N ILE A 270 -13.25 24.22 -0.92
CA ILE A 270 -12.06 24.39 -0.08
C ILE A 270 -12.30 23.94 1.38
N ASP A 271 -13.53 24.07 1.87
CA ASP A 271 -13.89 23.67 3.24
C ASP A 271 -13.90 22.14 3.37
N ALA A 272 -14.45 21.43 2.37
CA ALA A 272 -14.35 19.97 2.29
C ALA A 272 -12.90 19.51 2.11
N TYR A 273 -12.12 20.22 1.29
CA TYR A 273 -10.74 19.87 0.99
C TYR A 273 -9.80 19.90 2.22
N TYR A 274 -9.98 20.89 3.10
CA TYR A 274 -9.21 21.02 4.34
C TYR A 274 -9.95 20.47 5.57
N ALA A 275 -11.10 19.79 5.41
CA ALA A 275 -11.91 19.31 6.52
C ALA A 275 -11.12 18.44 7.50
N ASP A 276 -10.25 17.55 7.00
CA ASP A 276 -9.43 16.67 7.83
C ASP A 276 -8.38 17.45 8.65
N GLU A 277 -7.77 18.47 8.05
CA GLU A 277 -6.83 19.36 8.71
C GLU A 277 -7.54 20.22 9.75
N TYR A 278 -8.75 20.69 9.46
CA TYR A 278 -9.58 21.43 10.39
C TYR A 278 -10.03 20.56 11.56
N GLU A 279 -10.43 19.31 11.32
CA GLU A 279 -10.74 18.35 12.37
C GLU A 279 -9.52 18.05 13.23
N LYS A 280 -8.36 17.75 12.64
CA LYS A 280 -7.10 17.53 13.39
C LYS A 280 -6.73 18.74 14.25
N LYS A 281 -6.84 19.96 13.70
CA LYS A 281 -6.61 21.22 14.44
C LYS A 281 -7.63 21.40 15.56
N LYS A 282 -8.91 21.14 15.30
CA LYS A 282 -10.00 21.24 16.28
C LYS A 282 -9.82 20.23 17.41
N ASP A 283 -9.47 18.99 17.09
CA ASP A 283 -9.17 17.95 18.07
C ASP A 283 -7.98 18.32 18.94
N LEU A 284 -6.92 18.88 18.34
CA LEU A 284 -5.77 19.40 19.08
C LEU A 284 -6.19 20.52 20.04
N ILE A 285 -7.00 21.48 19.55
CA ILE A 285 -7.51 22.58 20.37
C ILE A 285 -8.41 22.07 21.50
N ILE A 286 -9.32 21.13 21.22
CA ILE A 286 -10.19 20.51 22.24
C ILE A 286 -9.33 19.80 23.29
N LYS A 287 -8.33 19.01 22.87
CA LYS A 287 -7.39 18.35 23.80
C LYS A 287 -6.68 19.37 24.68
N VAL A 288 -6.20 20.49 24.12
CA VAL A 288 -5.56 21.58 24.88
C VAL A 288 -6.55 22.24 25.86
N LEU A 289 -7.78 22.53 25.44
CA LEU A 289 -8.81 23.16 26.27
C LEU A 289 -9.28 22.25 27.41
N VAL A 290 -9.46 20.96 27.14
CA VAL A 290 -9.80 19.95 28.14
C VAL A 290 -8.69 19.86 29.19
N VAL A 291 -7.42 19.82 28.76
CA VAL A 291 -6.26 19.85 29.67
C VAL A 291 -6.24 21.12 30.52
N ALA A 292 -6.53 22.29 29.93
CA ALA A 292 -6.58 23.56 30.64
C ALA A 292 -7.72 23.60 31.68
N PHE A 293 -8.91 23.11 31.32
CA PHE A 293 -10.09 23.07 32.21
C PHE A 293 -9.87 22.15 33.41
N TYR A 294 -9.36 20.92 33.20
CA TYR A 294 -9.06 20.01 34.31
C TYR A 294 -7.95 20.55 35.22
N SER A 295 -6.95 21.23 34.65
CA SER A 295 -5.90 21.89 35.43
C SER A 295 -6.47 22.99 36.32
N PHE A 296 -7.42 23.79 35.81
CA PHE A 296 -8.09 24.83 36.58
C PHE A 296 -8.97 24.28 37.71
N VAL A 297 -9.78 23.26 37.44
CA VAL A 297 -10.66 22.62 38.45
C VAL A 297 -9.84 21.99 39.59
N LEU A 298 -8.69 21.40 39.28
CA LEU A 298 -7.77 20.84 40.28
C LEU A 298 -7.17 21.93 41.17
N VAL A 299 -6.73 23.06 40.61
CA VAL A 299 -6.17 24.19 41.36
C VAL A 299 -7.24 24.80 42.29
N VAL A 300 -8.45 25.04 41.79
CA VAL A 300 -9.57 25.57 42.58
C VAL A 300 -9.94 24.61 43.70
N SER A 301 -10.01 23.31 43.42
CA SER A 301 -10.30 22.29 44.43
C SER A 301 -9.20 22.25 45.51
N MET A 302 -7.93 22.33 45.13
CA MET A 302 -6.80 22.37 46.07
C MET A 302 -6.84 23.60 46.97
N VAL A 303 -7.18 24.78 46.42
CA VAL A 303 -7.33 26.03 47.18
C VAL A 303 -8.53 25.93 48.13
N TYR A 304 -9.65 25.38 47.67
CA TYR A 304 -10.85 25.18 48.47
C TYR A 304 -10.60 24.24 49.66
N PHE A 305 -9.98 23.07 49.43
CA PHE A 305 -9.65 22.14 50.50
C PHE A 305 -8.55 22.67 51.44
N SER A 306 -7.58 23.45 50.92
CA SER A 306 -6.58 24.15 51.73
C SER A 306 -7.18 25.19 52.66
N ARG A 307 -8.19 25.95 52.20
CA ARG A 307 -8.94 26.90 53.04
C ARG A 307 -9.77 26.18 54.09
N ARG A 308 -10.50 25.14 53.69
CA ARG A 308 -11.34 24.35 54.60
C ARG A 308 -10.56 23.63 55.70
N GLN A 309 -9.32 23.20 55.41
CA GLN A 309 -8.42 22.66 56.44
C GLN A 309 -7.92 23.73 57.41
N ARG A 310 -7.63 24.94 56.94
CA ARG A 310 -7.24 26.06 57.82
C ARG A 310 -8.37 26.48 58.77
N GLU A 311 -9.61 26.51 58.29
CA GLU A 311 -10.79 26.85 59.11
C GLU A 311 -11.09 25.81 60.20
N LYS A 312 -10.85 24.52 59.92
CA LYS A 312 -10.96 23.43 60.92
C LYS A 312 -9.89 23.46 62.01
N TRP A 313 -8.77 24.16 61.79
CA TRP A 313 -7.68 24.27 62.76
C TRP A 313 -7.79 25.54 63.61
N SER A 314 -8.71 26.45 63.26
CA SER A 314 -9.00 27.69 63.98
C SER A 314 -10.27 27.65 64.84
N SER A 315 -10.94 26.49 64.92
CA SER A 315 -12.12 26.22 65.78
C SER A 315 -11.74 25.25 66.90
#